data_AF-A0A3Q9G8I6-F1
#
_entry.id   AF-A0A3Q9G8I6-F1
#
_cell.length_a   1.000
_cell.length_b   1.000
_cell.length_c   1.000
_cell.angle_alpha   90.00
_cell.angle_beta   90.00
_cell.angle_gamma   90.00
#
_symmetry.space_group_name_H-M   'P 1'
#
loop_
_entity.id
_entity.type
_entity.pdbx_description
1 polymer ?
#
loop_
_entity_poly.entity_id
_entity_poly.type
_entity_poly.pdbx_seq_one_letter_code
_entity_poly.pdbx_strand_id
1 'polypeptide(L)'
;MKRTGLEMTEDGRYIVVKGRRWRASDPSIPEELKDELVRELMRARRAIKGGDMSARARVHAAKTALGERGEPWWEQTADGRRSRAVATVSALLSGRDGEPVHSREVAQVVGGEQWQNIVEIAMREAVGKQWALREHDGGLAVSQKPVARGGATTPEPKES
;
A
#
# COMPACT_ATOMS: atom_id res chain seq x y z
N MET A 1 -9.35 -1.90 19.24
CA MET A 1 -9.97 -0.73 19.91
C MET A 1 -11.15 -0.28 19.05
N LYS A 2 -12.41 -0.28 19.56
CA LYS A 2 -13.56 0.22 18.77
C LYS A 2 -13.37 1.72 18.50
N ARG A 3 -13.44 2.17 17.24
CA ARG A 3 -13.40 3.60 16.90
C ARG A 3 -14.64 4.29 17.47
N THR A 4 -14.51 4.88 18.65
CA THR A 4 -15.59 5.55 19.37
C THR A 4 -15.99 6.84 18.65
N GLY A 5 -17.28 6.97 18.29
CA GLY A 5 -17.93 8.26 18.00
C GLY A 5 -18.33 8.56 16.55
N LEU A 6 -18.04 7.69 15.58
CA LEU A 6 -18.51 7.89 14.20
C LEU A 6 -19.75 7.03 13.96
N GLU A 7 -20.86 7.68 13.63
CA GLU A 7 -22.08 7.01 13.17
C GLU A 7 -21.77 6.25 11.89
N MET A 8 -22.17 4.98 11.82
CA MET A 8 -22.04 4.13 10.64
C MET A 8 -23.43 3.81 10.10
N THR A 9 -23.54 3.61 8.79
CA THR A 9 -24.75 3.02 8.21
C THR A 9 -24.94 1.59 8.71
N GLU A 10 -26.18 1.11 8.73
CA GLU A 10 -26.53 -0.24 9.22
C GLU A 10 -25.78 -1.34 8.46
N ASP A 11 -25.57 -1.15 7.15
CA ASP A 11 -24.79 -2.05 6.30
C ASP A 11 -23.26 -1.96 6.52
N GLY A 12 -22.79 -1.05 7.39
CA GLY A 12 -21.38 -0.83 7.69
C GLY A 12 -20.56 -0.21 6.56
N ARG A 13 -21.16 0.10 5.41
CA ARG A 13 -20.45 0.56 4.19
C ARG A 13 -20.00 2.01 4.25
N TYR A 14 -20.64 2.81 5.10
CA TYR A 14 -20.36 4.23 5.23
C TYR A 14 -20.21 4.66 6.69
N ILE A 15 -19.33 5.65 6.90
CA ILE A 15 -19.33 6.52 8.09
C ILE A 15 -20.08 7.81 7.75
N VAL A 16 -20.84 8.34 8.69
CA VAL A 16 -21.59 9.61 8.56
C VAL A 16 -20.90 10.68 9.38
N VAL A 17 -20.48 11.76 8.72
CA VAL A 17 -19.81 12.90 9.35
C VAL A 17 -20.51 14.17 8.93
N LYS A 18 -21.12 14.88 9.90
CA LYS A 18 -21.89 16.11 9.66
C LYS A 18 -22.94 15.93 8.55
N GLY A 19 -23.70 14.83 8.60
CA GLY A 19 -24.73 14.48 7.61
C GLY A 19 -24.22 13.99 6.26
N ARG A 20 -22.89 13.97 6.03
CA ARG A 20 -22.30 13.47 4.78
C ARG A 20 -21.79 12.04 4.96
N ARG A 21 -22.14 11.16 4.02
CA ARG A 21 -21.62 9.79 3.95
C ARG A 21 -20.23 9.76 3.32
N TRP A 22 -19.34 9.02 3.96
CA TRP A 22 -18.01 8.68 3.48
C TRP A 22 -17.86 7.18 3.52
N ARG A 23 -17.32 6.57 2.47
CA ARG A 23 -17.11 5.12 2.45
C ARG A 23 -16.20 4.69 3.60
N ALA A 24 -16.64 3.70 4.36
CA ALA A 24 -15.87 3.11 5.45
C ALA A 24 -14.70 2.30 4.87
N SER A 25 -13.62 2.18 5.64
CA SER A 25 -12.53 1.25 5.32
C SER A 25 -13.09 -0.18 5.28
N ASP A 26 -12.58 -0.98 4.35
CA ASP A 26 -13.02 -2.36 4.17
C ASP A 26 -12.77 -3.18 5.46
N PRO A 27 -13.84 -3.75 6.06
CA PRO A 27 -13.73 -4.49 7.31
C PRO A 27 -13.04 -5.86 7.16
N SER A 28 -12.85 -6.36 5.94
CA SER A 28 -12.20 -7.66 5.69
C SER A 28 -10.68 -7.60 5.75
N ILE A 29 -10.09 -6.40 5.75
CA ILE A 29 -8.63 -6.23 5.87
C ILE A 29 -8.18 -6.67 7.28
N PRO A 30 -7.18 -7.56 7.40
CA PRO A 30 -6.59 -7.91 8.70
C PRO A 30 -6.13 -6.67 9.47
N GLU A 31 -6.36 -6.64 10.78
CA GLU A 31 -6.14 -5.44 11.59
C GLU A 31 -4.67 -4.99 11.55
N GLU A 32 -3.71 -5.91 11.48
CA GLU A 32 -2.28 -5.59 11.38
C GLU A 32 -1.97 -4.77 10.11
N LEU A 33 -2.44 -5.24 8.95
CA LEU A 33 -2.24 -4.57 7.67
C LEU A 33 -3.02 -3.26 7.60
N LYS A 34 -4.23 -3.24 8.15
CA LYS A 34 -5.05 -2.03 8.25
C LYS A 34 -4.36 -0.96 9.10
N ASP A 35 -3.75 -1.36 10.22
CA ASP A 35 -3.00 -0.46 11.09
C ASP A 35 -1.76 0.11 10.39
N GLU A 36 -1.04 -0.68 9.59
CA GLU A 36 0.05 -0.18 8.75
C GLU A 36 -0.43 0.84 7.73
N LEU A 37 -1.52 0.53 6.99
CA LEU A 37 -2.10 1.43 6.00
C LEU A 37 -2.60 2.75 6.62
N VAL A 38 -3.21 2.68 7.81
CA VAL A 38 -3.62 3.88 8.56
C VAL A 38 -2.41 4.68 9.05
N ARG A 39 -1.36 4.02 9.55
CA ARG A 39 -0.12 4.67 9.96
C ARG A 39 0.52 5.43 8.80
N GLU A 40 0.64 4.81 7.63
CA GLU A 40 1.16 5.46 6.42
C GLU A 40 0.25 6.61 5.97
N LEU A 41 -1.08 6.45 5.98
CA LEU A 41 -2.02 7.53 5.67
C LEU A 41 -1.79 8.76 6.57
N MET A 42 -1.57 8.55 7.86
CA MET A 42 -1.31 9.64 8.80
C MET A 42 0.08 10.26 8.58
N ARG A 43 1.11 9.45 8.26
CA ARG A 43 2.45 9.93 7.89
C ARG A 43 2.39 10.82 6.65
N ALA A 44 1.72 10.38 5.59
CA ALA A 44 1.55 11.14 4.37
C ALA A 44 0.78 12.46 4.59
N ARG A 45 -0.27 12.46 5.43
CA ARG A 45 -0.98 13.71 5.80
C ARG A 45 -0.08 14.69 6.54
N ARG A 46 0.78 14.20 7.44
CA ARG A 46 1.76 15.05 8.15
C ARG A 46 2.79 15.63 7.19
N ALA A 47 3.27 14.86 6.21
CA ALA A 47 4.18 15.36 5.18
C ALA A 47 3.56 16.51 4.36
N ILE A 48 2.31 16.37 3.93
CA ILE A 48 1.57 17.46 3.25
C ILE A 48 1.47 18.70 4.15
N LYS A 49 1.13 18.53 5.43
CA LYS A 49 1.08 19.65 6.38
C LYS A 49 2.45 20.33 6.55
N GLY A 50 3.54 19.57 6.42
CA GLY A 50 4.92 20.06 6.42
C GLY A 50 5.40 20.64 5.09
N GLY A 51 4.54 20.73 4.07
CA GLY A 51 4.88 21.35 2.77
C GLY A 51 5.25 20.37 1.65
N ASP A 52 5.35 19.06 1.92
CA ASP A 52 5.58 18.06 0.89
C ASP A 52 4.26 17.71 0.17
N MET A 53 3.97 18.44 -0.90
CA MET A 53 2.76 18.23 -1.69
C MET A 53 2.81 16.95 -2.53
N SER A 54 3.99 16.35 -2.74
CA SER A 54 4.14 15.08 -3.46
C SER A 54 3.50 13.92 -2.69
N ALA A 55 3.42 14.03 -1.35
CA ALA A 55 2.77 13.05 -0.48
C ALA A 55 1.25 12.90 -0.70
N ARG A 56 0.62 13.72 -1.56
CA ARG A 56 -0.77 13.50 -2.01
C ARG A 56 -0.96 12.14 -2.69
N ALA A 57 0.03 11.67 -3.45
CA ALA A 57 -0.01 10.36 -4.08
C ALA A 57 -0.06 9.24 -3.04
N ARG A 58 0.71 9.37 -1.95
CA ARG A 58 0.72 8.42 -0.81
C ARG A 58 -0.63 8.39 -0.09
N VAL A 59 -1.26 9.56 0.14
CA VAL A 59 -2.62 9.63 0.68
C VAL A 59 -3.63 8.95 -0.24
N HIS A 60 -3.49 9.11 -1.55
CA HIS A 60 -4.36 8.42 -2.51
C HIS A 60 -4.18 6.91 -2.43
N ALA A 61 -2.94 6.42 -2.52
CA ALA A 61 -2.64 4.99 -2.44
C ALA A 61 -3.19 4.36 -1.15
N ALA A 62 -2.90 4.94 0.02
CA ALA A 62 -3.36 4.41 1.30
C ALA A 62 -4.90 4.38 1.41
N LYS A 63 -5.60 5.43 0.94
CA LYS A 63 -7.06 5.45 0.96
C LYS A 63 -7.69 4.46 -0.03
N THR A 64 -7.08 4.26 -1.19
CA THR A 64 -7.55 3.25 -2.15
C THR A 64 -7.31 1.85 -1.59
N ALA A 65 -6.15 1.58 -1.00
CA ALA A 65 -5.84 0.30 -0.34
C ALA A 65 -6.84 -0.03 0.78
N LEU A 66 -7.17 0.96 1.63
CA LEU A 66 -8.19 0.85 2.68
C LEU A 66 -9.62 0.67 2.15
N GLY A 67 -9.85 0.78 0.84
CA GLY A 67 -11.18 0.72 0.22
C GLY A 67 -12.00 2.00 0.37
N GLU A 68 -11.42 3.10 0.86
CA GLU A 68 -12.11 4.39 1.01
C GLU A 68 -12.27 5.13 -0.33
N ARG A 69 -11.43 4.80 -1.32
CA ARG A 69 -11.39 5.36 -2.68
C ARG A 69 -11.38 4.24 -3.73
N GLY A 70 -11.66 4.60 -4.98
CA GLY A 70 -11.80 3.64 -6.08
C GLY A 70 -13.18 2.98 -6.11
N GLU A 71 -13.27 1.77 -6.65
CA GLU A 71 -14.49 0.96 -6.66
C GLU A 71 -14.93 0.54 -5.25
N PRO A 72 -16.24 0.42 -4.97
CA PRO A 72 -16.73 -0.03 -3.67
C PRO A 72 -16.25 -1.43 -3.32
N TRP A 73 -15.74 -1.62 -2.11
CA TRP A 73 -15.14 -2.90 -1.72
C TRP A 73 -16.15 -4.06 -1.67
N TRP A 74 -17.45 -3.77 -1.60
CA TRP A 74 -18.55 -4.75 -1.65
C TRP A 74 -19.02 -5.12 -3.06
N GLU A 75 -18.56 -4.43 -4.11
CA GLU A 75 -18.99 -4.61 -5.51
C GLU A 75 -17.79 -4.47 -6.48
N GLN A 76 -16.65 -5.07 -6.15
CA GLN A 76 -15.42 -4.89 -6.94
C GLN A 76 -15.38 -5.74 -8.21
N THR A 77 -15.01 -5.11 -9.31
CA THR A 77 -14.59 -5.77 -10.55
C THR A 77 -13.15 -6.28 -10.46
N ALA A 78 -12.70 -7.07 -11.44
CA ALA A 78 -11.30 -7.48 -11.53
C ALA A 78 -10.34 -6.28 -11.67
N ASP A 79 -10.73 -5.25 -12.44
CA ASP A 79 -9.93 -4.03 -12.63
C ASP A 79 -9.90 -3.16 -11.37
N GLY A 80 -11.02 -3.07 -10.65
CA GLY A 80 -11.09 -2.44 -9.34
C GLY A 80 -10.16 -3.12 -8.33
N ARG A 81 -10.19 -4.45 -8.27
CA ARG A 81 -9.28 -5.24 -7.43
C ARG A 81 -7.81 -5.04 -7.81
N ARG A 82 -7.48 -5.05 -9.10
CA ARG A 82 -6.11 -4.77 -9.59
C ARG A 82 -5.64 -3.38 -9.17
N SER A 83 -6.46 -2.36 -9.39
CA SER A 83 -6.17 -0.97 -8.98
C SER A 83 -5.94 -0.86 -7.48
N ARG A 84 -6.76 -1.56 -6.67
CA ARG A 84 -6.61 -1.63 -5.22
C ARG A 84 -5.36 -2.38 -4.79
N ALA A 85 -4.97 -3.43 -5.50
CA ALA A 85 -3.74 -4.19 -5.24
C ALA A 85 -2.49 -3.32 -5.51
N VAL A 86 -2.43 -2.60 -6.63
CA VAL A 86 -1.33 -1.67 -6.94
C VAL A 86 -1.22 -0.58 -5.86
N ALA A 87 -2.35 -0.03 -5.44
CA ALA A 87 -2.40 0.96 -4.37
C ALA A 87 -1.91 0.39 -3.02
N THR A 88 -2.24 -0.87 -2.72
CA THR A 88 -1.79 -1.58 -1.52
C THR A 88 -0.27 -1.74 -1.50
N VAL A 89 0.32 -2.24 -2.59
CA VAL A 89 1.79 -2.36 -2.71
C VAL A 89 2.46 -1.02 -2.51
N SER A 90 1.98 0.02 -3.20
CA SER A 90 2.53 1.38 -3.10
C SER A 90 2.45 1.96 -1.69
N ALA A 91 1.33 1.75 -0.99
CA ALA A 91 1.12 2.25 0.36
C ALA A 91 2.00 1.52 1.38
N LEU A 92 2.04 0.18 1.36
CA LEU A 92 2.86 -0.59 2.28
C LEU A 92 4.36 -0.30 2.09
N LEU A 93 4.85 -0.26 0.84
CA LEU A 93 6.25 0.10 0.55
C LEU A 93 6.62 1.50 1.05
N SER A 94 5.69 2.46 0.94
CA SER A 94 5.91 3.83 1.43
C SER A 94 6.02 3.90 2.96
N GLY A 95 5.32 3.00 3.67
CA GLY A 95 5.29 2.96 5.14
C GLY A 95 6.39 2.12 5.78
N ARG A 96 7.02 1.21 5.02
CA ARG A 96 7.93 0.17 5.53
C ARG A 96 9.42 0.51 5.48
N ASP A 97 9.79 1.72 5.07
CA ASP A 97 11.18 2.23 5.05
C ASP A 97 12.23 1.22 4.51
N GLY A 98 11.85 0.42 3.51
CA GLY A 98 12.72 -0.56 2.84
C GLY A 98 12.37 -2.03 3.09
N GLU A 99 11.51 -2.35 4.06
CA GLU A 99 11.03 -3.73 4.24
C GLU A 99 10.17 -4.17 3.04
N PRO A 100 10.26 -5.45 2.62
CA PRO A 100 9.51 -5.96 1.50
C PRO A 100 7.99 -5.98 1.76
N VAL A 101 7.24 -5.94 0.67
CA VAL A 101 5.81 -6.26 0.64
C VAL A 101 5.65 -7.58 -0.09
N HIS A 102 4.98 -8.54 0.52
CA HIS A 102 4.74 -9.88 -0.03
C HIS A 102 3.37 -9.98 -0.68
N SER A 103 3.26 -10.80 -1.73
CA SER A 103 2.00 -11.01 -2.48
C SER A 103 0.86 -11.48 -1.58
N ARG A 104 1.15 -12.31 -0.57
CA ARG A 104 0.16 -12.78 0.41
C ARG A 104 -0.48 -11.64 1.20
N GLU A 105 0.29 -10.62 1.56
CA GLU A 105 -0.22 -9.46 2.30
C GLU A 105 -1.14 -8.63 1.41
N VAL A 106 -0.75 -8.44 0.15
CA VAL A 106 -1.60 -7.75 -0.84
C VAL A 106 -2.91 -8.53 -1.06
N ALA A 107 -2.83 -9.85 -1.15
CA ALA A 107 -3.99 -10.72 -1.29
C ALA A 107 -4.95 -10.61 -0.10
N GLN A 108 -4.42 -10.52 1.12
CA GLN A 108 -5.20 -10.31 2.34
C GLN A 108 -5.93 -8.96 2.36
N VAL A 109 -5.39 -7.93 1.71
CA VAL A 109 -6.05 -6.61 1.63
C VAL A 109 -7.14 -6.55 0.57
N VAL A 110 -6.94 -7.18 -0.60
CA VAL A 110 -7.88 -7.06 -1.73
C VAL A 110 -8.93 -8.17 -1.79
N GLY A 111 -8.61 -9.35 -1.25
CA GLY A 111 -9.47 -10.53 -1.26
C GLY A 111 -9.94 -10.96 -2.65
N GLY A 112 -10.98 -11.79 -2.68
CA GLY A 112 -11.69 -12.22 -3.88
C GLY A 112 -11.09 -13.43 -4.61
N GLU A 113 -11.83 -13.91 -5.60
CA GLU A 113 -11.40 -14.98 -6.50
C GLU A 113 -10.31 -14.50 -7.46
N GLN A 114 -9.47 -15.43 -7.94
CA GLN A 114 -8.35 -15.15 -8.85
C GLN A 114 -7.33 -14.13 -8.31
N TRP A 115 -7.25 -13.98 -6.98
CA TRP A 115 -6.34 -13.04 -6.34
C TRP A 115 -4.89 -13.26 -6.78
N GLN A 116 -4.48 -14.50 -7.07
CA GLN A 116 -3.11 -14.81 -7.50
C GLN A 116 -2.72 -14.02 -8.76
N ASN A 117 -3.47 -14.16 -9.86
CA ASN A 117 -3.19 -13.46 -11.11
C ASN A 117 -3.24 -11.92 -10.93
N ILE A 118 -4.27 -11.44 -10.23
CA ILE A 118 -4.47 -9.99 -9.99
C ILE A 118 -3.31 -9.41 -9.17
N VAL A 119 -2.92 -10.07 -8.09
CA VAL A 119 -1.85 -9.62 -7.21
C VAL A 119 -0.51 -9.69 -7.92
N GLU A 120 -0.22 -10.75 -8.68
CA GLU A 120 1.04 -10.84 -9.42
C GLU A 120 1.19 -9.73 -10.46
N ILE A 121 0.13 -9.48 -11.22
CA ILE A 121 0.05 -8.36 -12.17
C ILE A 121 0.30 -7.03 -11.45
N ALA A 122 -0.40 -6.79 -10.33
CA ALA A 122 -0.25 -5.57 -9.55
C ALA A 122 1.15 -5.41 -8.94
N MET A 123 1.75 -6.49 -8.45
CA MET A 123 3.10 -6.51 -7.89
C MET A 123 4.12 -6.12 -8.95
N ARG A 124 3.98 -6.64 -10.18
CA ARG A 124 4.83 -6.28 -11.33
C ARG A 124 4.65 -4.82 -11.75
N GLU A 125 3.43 -4.31 -11.74
CA GLU A 125 3.16 -2.90 -12.05
C GLU A 125 3.69 -1.91 -11.03
N ALA A 126 3.70 -2.29 -9.76
CA ALA A 126 4.24 -1.47 -8.69
C ALA A 126 5.77 -1.37 -8.73
N VAL A 127 6.46 -2.18 -9.55
CA VAL A 127 7.91 -2.12 -9.75
C VAL A 127 8.27 -0.85 -10.54
N GLY A 128 8.60 0.21 -9.81
CA GLY A 128 9.14 1.44 -10.36
C GLY A 128 10.67 1.46 -10.47
N LYS A 129 11.24 2.66 -10.63
CA LYS A 129 12.71 2.85 -10.68
C LYS A 129 13.40 2.36 -9.40
N GLN A 130 12.78 2.58 -8.23
CA GLN A 130 13.36 2.33 -6.90
C GLN A 130 13.08 0.92 -6.35
N TRP A 131 12.14 0.19 -6.92
CA TRP A 131 11.66 -1.09 -6.39
C TRP A 131 12.07 -2.24 -7.31
N ALA A 132 12.27 -3.43 -6.75
CA ALA A 132 12.57 -4.67 -7.48
C ALA A 132 11.66 -5.81 -7.02
N LEU A 133 11.20 -6.61 -7.99
CA LEU A 133 10.51 -7.86 -7.74
C LEU A 133 11.52 -8.93 -7.32
N ARG A 134 11.15 -9.75 -6.33
CA ARG A 134 11.91 -10.89 -5.83
C ARG A 134 10.96 -12.10 -5.77
N GLU A 135 11.42 -13.22 -6.28
CA GLU A 135 10.71 -14.50 -6.17
C GLU A 135 11.38 -15.32 -5.05
N HIS A 136 10.56 -15.99 -4.24
CA HIS A 136 11.00 -16.89 -3.17
C HIS A 136 9.97 -18.01 -3.02
N ASP A 137 10.28 -19.06 -2.24
CA ASP A 137 9.38 -20.21 -2.04
C ASP A 137 7.98 -19.81 -1.49
N GLY A 138 7.89 -18.63 -0.86
CA GLY A 138 6.63 -18.04 -0.36
C GLY A 138 5.86 -17.15 -1.34
N GLY A 139 6.33 -16.98 -2.58
CA GLY A 139 5.68 -16.19 -3.64
C GLY A 139 6.49 -14.98 -4.10
N LEU A 140 5.79 -13.91 -4.53
CA LEU A 140 6.42 -12.67 -4.97
C LEU A 140 6.58 -11.69 -3.81
N ALA A 141 7.67 -10.94 -3.80
CA ALA A 141 7.87 -9.79 -2.94
C ALA A 141 8.39 -8.60 -3.76
N VAL A 142 7.99 -7.39 -3.38
CA VAL A 142 8.58 -6.15 -3.88
C VAL A 142 9.41 -5.52 -2.77
N SER A 143 10.65 -5.16 -3.07
CA SER A 143 11.61 -4.59 -2.11
C SER A 143 12.41 -3.46 -2.75
N GLN A 144 13.07 -2.62 -1.95
CA GLN A 144 13.90 -1.54 -2.50
C GLN A 144 15.10 -2.13 -3.26
N LYS A 145 15.44 -1.56 -4.41
CA LYS A 145 16.70 -1.89 -5.09
C LYS A 145 17.88 -1.49 -4.19
N PRO A 146 18.96 -2.29 -4.14
CA PRO A 146 20.17 -1.87 -3.45
C PRO A 146 20.65 -0.56 -4.06
N VAL A 147 20.86 0.45 -3.20
CA VAL A 147 21.54 1.69 -3.62
C VAL A 147 22.93 1.27 -4.04
N ALA A 148 23.31 1.57 -5.28
CA ALA A 148 24.68 1.33 -5.75
C ALA A 148 25.62 2.05 -4.79
N ARG A 149 26.35 1.30 -3.96
CA ARG A 149 27.44 1.86 -3.16
C ARG A 149 28.46 2.37 -4.16
N GLY A 150 28.67 3.69 -4.18
CA GLY A 150 29.75 4.31 -4.96
C GLY A 150 31.05 3.55 -4.66
N GLY A 151 31.74 3.12 -5.72
CA GLY A 151 32.90 2.26 -5.64
C GLY A 151 33.94 2.83 -4.68
N ALA A 152 34.40 2.01 -3.74
CA ALA A 152 35.64 2.28 -3.05
C ALA A 152 36.75 2.32 -4.12
N THR A 153 37.36 3.48 -4.31
CA THR A 153 38.61 3.59 -5.05
C THR A 153 39.67 2.80 -4.30
N THR A 154 40.00 1.62 -4.79
CA THR A 154 41.23 0.90 -4.43
C THR A 154 42.41 1.84 -4.74
N PRO A 155 43.27 2.18 -3.77
CA PRO A 155 44.48 2.91 -4.10
C PRO A 155 45.42 1.99 -4.88
N GLU A 156 45.90 2.45 -6.03
CA GLU A 156 46.96 1.78 -6.79
C GLU A 156 48.21 1.58 -5.91
N PRO A 157 48.88 0.43 -6.00
CA PRO A 157 50.15 0.24 -5.32
C PRO A 157 51.21 1.12 -6.00
N LYS A 158 51.90 1.95 -5.21
CA LYS A 158 53.11 2.64 -5.67
C LYS A 158 54.21 1.60 -5.85
N GLU A 159 54.55 1.31 -7.11
CA GLU A 159 55.80 0.63 -7.43
C GLU A 159 56.99 1.54 -7.06
N SER A 160 58.02 0.94 -6.46
CA SER A 160 59.26 1.58 -6.01
C SER A 160 60.32 1.63 -7.09
#